data_AF-A0A958VZQ9-F1
#
_entry.id   AF-A0A958VZQ9-F1
#
_cell.length_a   1.000
_cell.length_b   1.000
_cell.length_c   1.000
_cell.angle_alpha   90.00
_cell.angle_beta   90.00
_cell.angle_gamma   90.00
#
_symmetry.space_group_name_H-M   'P 1'
#
loop_
_entity.id
_entity.type
_entity.pdbx_description
1 polymer ?
#
loop_
_entity_poly.entity_id
_entity_poly.type
_entity_poly.pdbx_seq_one_letter_code
_entity_poly.pdbx_strand_id
1 'polypeptide(L)' 'PLLRIGQCPDIETHILDSDAPPDGAGEAGLPTVAPALANAIFDLTGKRIRKLPLNLRQLVS' A
#
# COMPACT_ATOMS: atom_id res chain seq x y z
N PRO A 1 -0.36 -12.02 8.85
CA PRO A 1 -1.00 -11.46 10.06
C PRO A 1 -1.95 -10.33 9.63
N LEU A 2 -3.06 -10.11 10.34
CA LEU A 2 -3.99 -9.02 10.08
C LEU A 2 -3.57 -7.75 10.85
N LEU A 3 -3.84 -6.58 10.27
CA LEU A 3 -3.65 -5.28 10.92
C LEU A 3 -4.60 -5.13 12.12
N ARG A 4 -4.11 -4.52 13.20
CA ARG A 4 -4.91 -4.06 14.35
C ARG A 4 -5.18 -2.56 14.22
N ILE A 5 -6.16 -2.05 14.97
CA ILE A 5 -6.56 -0.65 14.93
C ILE A 5 -5.38 0.32 15.17
N GLY A 6 -4.51 0.03 16.14
CA GLY A 6 -3.33 0.87 16.44
C GLY A 6 -2.18 0.77 15.43
N GLN A 7 -2.34 -0.02 14.36
CA GLN A 7 -1.37 -0.13 13.27
C GLN A 7 -1.88 0.51 11.97
N CYS A 8 -3.14 0.98 11.96
CA CYS A 8 -3.71 1.68 10.82
C CYS A 8 -3.09 3.09 10.77
N PRO A 9 -2.49 3.50 9.64
CA PRO A 9 -2.08 4.89 9.45
C PRO A 9 -3.32 5.77 9.22
N ASP A 10 -3.11 7.08 9.15
CA ASP A 10 -4.12 7.99 8.63
C ASP A 10 -4.38 7.66 7.14
N ILE A 11 -5.66 7.63 6.76
CA ILE A 11 -6.10 7.29 5.41
C ILE A 11 -6.94 8.44 4.87
N GLU A 12 -6.51 8.99 3.74
CA GLU A 12 -7.28 9.96 2.97
C GLU A 12 -7.84 9.28 1.71
N THR A 13 -9.06 9.66 1.31
CA THR A 13 -9.72 9.14 0.11
C THR A 13 -10.14 10.31 -0.77
N HIS A 14 -9.71 10.27 -2.03
CA HIS A 14 -10.09 11.25 -3.04
C HIS A 14 -10.98 10.56 -4.09
N ILE A 15 -12.16 11.13 -4.32
CA ILE A 15 -13.06 10.69 -5.39
C ILE A 15 -12.86 11.66 -6.56
N LEU A 16 -12.57 11.12 -7.73
CA LEU A 16 -12.38 11.89 -8.95
C LEU A 16 -13.69 11.91 -9.75
N ASP A 17 -14.04 13.07 -10.29
CA ASP A 17 -15.24 13.24 -11.14
C ASP A 17 -15.08 12.47 -12.45
N SER A 18 -16.18 11.85 -12.91
CA SER A 18 -16.22 11.07 -14.14
C SER A 18 -17.62 11.10 -14.75
N ASP A 19 -17.70 11.28 -16.08
CA ASP A 19 -18.95 11.18 -16.86
C ASP A 19 -19.27 9.73 -17.27
N ALA A 20 -18.41 8.77 -16.92
CA ALA A 20 -18.64 7.36 -17.24
C ALA A 20 -19.78 6.77 -16.38
N PRO A 21 -20.48 5.71 -16.87
CA PRO A 21 -21.41 4.97 -16.04
C PRO A 21 -20.75 4.45 -14.75
N PRO A 22 -21.47 4.36 -13.62
CA PRO A 22 -20.93 3.84 -12.38
C PRO A 22 -20.37 2.41 -12.54
N ASP A 23 -19.24 2.15 -11.88
CA ASP A 23 -18.59 0.84 -11.87
C ASP A 23 -18.06 0.49 -10.45
N GLY A 24 -17.60 -0.73 -10.26
CA GLY A 24 -17.10 -1.25 -8.99
C GLY A 24 -15.77 -0.63 -8.55
N ALA A 25 -15.74 -0.06 -7.34
CA ALA A 25 -14.53 0.49 -6.72
C ALA A 25 -13.94 -0.39 -5.59
N GLY A 26 -14.63 -1.47 -5.20
CA GLY A 26 -14.29 -2.26 -4.00
C GLY A 26 -12.89 -2.89 -4.01
N GLU A 27 -12.36 -3.20 -5.19
CA GLU A 27 -11.03 -3.78 -5.36
C GLU A 27 -9.97 -2.77 -5.82
N ALA A 28 -10.32 -1.51 -6.06
CA ALA A 28 -9.38 -0.53 -6.64
C ALA A 28 -8.20 -0.23 -5.70
N GLY A 29 -8.44 -0.20 -4.39
CA GLY A 29 -7.43 0.12 -3.38
C GLY A 29 -6.53 -1.06 -2.99
N LEU A 30 -7.06 -2.29 -2.96
CA LEU A 30 -6.32 -3.44 -2.43
C LEU A 30 -5.01 -3.80 -3.18
N PRO A 31 -4.99 -3.91 -4.52
CA PRO A 31 -3.81 -4.37 -5.24
C PRO A 31 -2.68 -3.33 -5.24
N THR A 32 -2.99 -2.06 -4.98
CA THR A 32 -2.01 -0.96 -5.02
C THR A 32 -1.29 -0.73 -3.68
N VAL A 33 -1.88 -1.16 -2.55
CA VAL A 33 -1.33 -0.92 -1.20
C VAL A 33 0.06 -1.54 -1.01
N ALA A 34 0.22 -2.83 -1.31
CA ALA A 34 1.49 -3.53 -1.11
C ALA A 34 2.65 -2.98 -1.97
N PRO A 35 2.49 -2.74 -3.29
CA PRO A 35 3.56 -2.14 -4.09
C PRO A 35 3.83 -0.68 -3.73
N ALA A 36 2.82 0.12 -3.36
CA ALA A 36 3.03 1.49 -2.91
C ALA A 36 3.90 1.54 -1.64
N LEU A 37 3.58 0.71 -0.64
CA LEU A 37 4.37 0.62 0.59
C LEU A 37 5.80 0.10 0.32
N ALA A 38 5.96 -0.90 -0.56
CA ALA A 38 7.27 -1.40 -0.94
C ALA A 38 8.13 -0.32 -1.64
N ASN A 39 7.52 0.51 -2.49
CA ASN A 39 8.19 1.63 -3.14
C ASN A 39 8.60 2.71 -2.12
N ALA A 40 7.74 3.05 -1.15
CA ALA A 40 8.07 4.00 -0.09
C ALA A 40 9.25 3.53 0.78
N ILE A 41 9.32 2.23 1.10
CA ILE A 41 10.47 1.65 1.80
C ILE A 41 11.74 1.74 0.95
N PHE A 42 11.65 1.47 -0.35
CA PHE A 42 12.79 1.60 -1.26
C PHE A 42 13.28 3.05 -1.35
N ASP A 43 12.37 4.01 -1.46
CA ASP A 43 12.69 5.44 -1.51
C ASP A 43 13.42 5.89 -0.22
N LEU A 44 12.94 5.45 0.95
CA LEU A 44 13.55 5.78 2.24
C LEU A 44 14.90 5.11 2.49
N THR A 45 15.10 3.88 1.98
CA THR A 45 16.22 3.02 2.42
C THR A 45 17.21 2.63 1.32
N GLY A 46 16.87 2.84 0.05
CA GLY A 46 17.60 2.32 -1.11
C GLY A 46 17.55 0.80 -1.28
N LYS A 47 16.96 0.04 -0.35
CA LYS A 47 16.90 -1.42 -0.37
C LYS A 47 15.53 -1.89 -0.88
N ARG A 48 15.53 -2.78 -1.90
CA ARG A 48 14.29 -3.23 -2.56
C ARG A 48 13.85 -4.60 -2.04
N ILE A 49 12.67 -4.64 -1.41
CA ILE A 49 12.01 -5.89 -0.98
C ILE A 49 11.08 -6.37 -2.10
N ARG A 50 11.25 -7.63 -2.54
CA ARG A 50 10.44 -8.22 -3.64
C ARG A 50 9.54 -9.38 -3.20
N LYS A 51 9.61 -9.78 -1.94
CA LYS A 51 8.87 -10.92 -1.40
C LYS A 51 7.90 -10.43 -0.33
N LEU A 52 6.64 -10.86 -0.46
CA LEU A 52 5.63 -10.67 0.57
C LEU A 52 5.64 -11.86 1.57
N PRO A 53 5.25 -11.63 2.83
CA PRO A 53 4.96 -10.31 3.44
C PRO A 53 6.24 -9.46 3.57
N LEU A 54 6.10 -8.13 3.55
CA LEU A 54 7.22 -7.20 3.69
C LEU A 54 7.91 -7.42 5.05
N ASN A 55 9.16 -7.88 5.02
CA ASN A 55 9.94 -8.16 6.23
C ASN A 55 11.10 -7.17 6.34
N LEU A 56 10.95 -6.21 7.25
CA LEU A 56 11.92 -5.14 7.47
C LEU A 56 13.27 -5.63 8.02
N ARG A 57 13.37 -6.86 8.54
CA ARG A 57 14.67 -7.44 8.93
C ARG A 57 15.63 -7.57 7.75
N GLN A 58 15.11 -7.63 6.52
CA GLN A 58 15.92 -7.62 5.30
C GLN A 58 16.68 -6.30 5.09
N LEU A 59 16.31 -5.23 5.80
CA LEU A 59 16.93 -3.92 5.70
C LEU A 59 18.18 -3.78 6.58
N VAL A 60 18.39 -4.65 7.56
CA VAL A 60 19.41 -4.51 8.61
C VAL A 60 20.67 -5.37 8.37
N SER A 61 20.90 -5.80 7.13
CA SER A 61 22.15 -6.46 6.71
C SER A 61 23.30 -5.48 6.52
#